data_AF-A0A7C1U9F2-F1
#
_entry.id   AF-A0A7C1U9F2-F1
#
_cell.length_a   1.000
_cell.length_b   1.000
_cell.length_c   1.000
_cell.angle_alpha   90.00
_cell.angle_beta   90.00
_cell.angle_gamma   90.00
#
_symmetry.space_group_name_H-M   'P 1'
#
loop_
_entity.id
_entity.type
_entity.pdbx_description
1 polymer ?
#
loop_
_entity_poly.entity_id
_entity_poly.type
_entity_poly.pdbx_seq_one_letter_code
_entity_poly.pdbx_strand_id
1 'polypeptide(L)'
;RLYSYIDDNPFFEFCPADYVNDPHVIGQQEKMVAIHTGLEIDLTGQVCADSPGYQFYHDMGGQVDFVRGAARSKGGKAIIAMSSTAKAGQISRIVPALTDGAGIVTTRGDIHYVVTEYGVAHLYGKNIRRRCLDLINIAHPKFRNQLLQAAKARKYIYEDQIELAWDEVPYPHELEHYDTLYDGTQIFFRPVRPTDEPALSEMLYSLSKKSVKTRYMTHTMAFPHKDVQQLTNVDYRRDLSIIGTVPRISGDQIVAIAQYFLDPMTQAAEVAFIVQDKWQQKGMGTLLLDYITKIAEKRGVRRFYAEVLPINKPMLAVFRNCGYAVNTEFDGDVYSISYDLNQHR
;
A
#
# COMPACT_ATOMS: atom_id res chain seq x y z
N ARG A 1 19.68 35.13 13.64
CA ARG A 1 19.08 35.02 12.28
C ARG A 1 17.55 34.89 12.34
N LEU A 2 16.99 33.85 12.97
CA LEU A 2 15.51 33.72 13.10
C LEU A 2 14.90 34.88 13.91
N TYR A 3 15.41 35.14 15.12
CA TYR A 3 14.89 36.23 15.96
C TYR A 3 14.92 37.59 15.26
N SER A 4 16.01 37.89 14.56
CA SER A 4 16.15 39.12 13.76
C SER A 4 15.18 39.23 12.57
N TYR A 5 14.66 38.11 12.08
CA TYR A 5 13.69 38.09 10.99
C TYR A 5 12.24 38.28 11.49
N ILE A 6 11.98 37.87 12.72
CA ILE A 6 10.68 37.99 13.39
C ILE A 6 10.50 39.39 14.00
N ASP A 7 11.59 40.02 14.43
CA ASP A 7 11.58 41.34 15.05
C ASP A 7 10.86 42.38 14.19
N ASP A 8 9.81 42.98 14.76
CA ASP A 8 8.89 43.96 14.14
C ASP A 8 8.35 43.56 12.75
N ASN A 9 8.15 42.25 12.53
CA ASN A 9 7.68 41.74 11.25
C ASN A 9 6.16 41.45 11.25
N PRO A 10 5.34 42.17 10.47
CA PRO A 10 3.88 42.03 10.48
C PRO A 10 3.36 40.70 9.93
N PHE A 11 4.22 39.85 9.35
CA PHE A 11 3.85 38.48 8.97
C PHE A 11 3.82 37.51 10.16
N PHE A 12 4.28 37.93 11.35
CA PHE A 12 4.29 37.11 12.57
C PHE A 12 3.39 37.71 13.64
N GLU A 13 2.57 36.84 14.24
CA GLU A 13 1.73 37.17 15.38
C GLU A 13 1.93 36.11 16.47
N PHE A 14 2.13 36.55 17.71
CA PHE A 14 2.28 35.67 18.87
C PHE A 14 1.00 35.65 19.68
N CYS A 15 0.31 34.51 19.65
CA CYS A 15 -0.91 34.32 20.42
C CYS A 15 -0.66 33.39 21.62
N PRO A 16 -1.47 33.52 22.69
CA PRO A 16 -1.47 32.59 23.82
C PRO A 16 -1.68 31.12 23.42
N ALA A 17 -1.09 30.19 24.18
CA ALA A 17 -1.12 28.77 23.87
C ALA A 17 -2.54 28.16 23.92
N ASP A 18 -3.42 28.67 24.78
CA ASP A 18 -4.83 28.27 24.86
C ASP A 18 -5.62 28.62 23.59
N TYR A 19 -5.18 29.63 22.82
CA TYR A 19 -5.73 29.93 21.50
C TYR A 19 -5.06 29.08 20.40
N VAL A 20 -3.72 29.09 20.35
CA VAL A 20 -2.95 28.44 19.28
C VAL A 20 -3.13 26.91 19.30
N ASN A 21 -3.28 26.33 20.50
CA ASN A 21 -3.45 24.89 20.67
C ASN A 21 -4.92 24.48 20.81
N ASP A 22 -5.92 25.36 20.63
CA ASP A 22 -7.31 24.91 20.68
C ASP A 22 -7.63 24.03 19.45
N PRO A 23 -7.99 22.74 19.61
CA PRO A 23 -8.34 21.87 18.49
C PRO A 23 -9.51 22.38 17.64
N HIS A 24 -10.39 23.23 18.20
CA HIS A 24 -11.43 23.89 17.45
C HIS A 24 -10.86 24.94 16.49
N VAL A 25 -9.98 25.82 16.98
CA VAL A 25 -9.32 26.86 16.17
C VAL A 25 -8.45 26.22 15.08
N ILE A 26 -7.66 25.21 15.44
CA ILE A 26 -6.83 24.45 14.49
C ILE A 26 -7.71 23.81 13.40
N GLY A 27 -8.86 23.24 13.79
CA GLY A 27 -9.80 22.60 12.87
C GLY A 27 -10.48 23.53 11.87
N GLN A 28 -10.48 24.85 12.13
CA GLN A 28 -11.04 25.84 11.19
C GLN A 28 -10.12 26.10 9.99
N GLN A 29 -8.83 25.78 10.09
CA GLN A 29 -7.87 25.96 9.00
C GLN A 29 -8.12 24.93 7.89
N GLU A 30 -8.09 25.32 6.62
CA GLU A 30 -8.18 24.36 5.51
C GLU A 30 -6.84 23.64 5.31
N LYS A 31 -6.88 22.32 5.09
CA LYS A 31 -5.70 21.48 4.82
C LYS A 31 -4.62 21.55 5.92
N MET A 32 -5.01 21.66 7.18
CA MET A 32 -4.07 21.72 8.31
C MET A 32 -3.24 20.43 8.41
N VAL A 33 -1.92 20.55 8.43
CA VAL A 33 -1.00 19.42 8.57
C VAL A 33 -0.24 19.52 9.89
N ALA A 34 -0.50 18.58 10.80
CA ALA A 34 0.22 18.45 12.07
C ALA A 34 1.24 17.32 11.95
N ILE A 35 2.52 17.62 12.20
CA ILE A 35 3.62 16.64 12.18
C ILE A 35 4.24 16.61 13.57
N HIS A 36 4.17 15.46 14.22
CA HIS A 36 4.76 15.21 15.54
C HIS A 36 5.64 13.96 15.51
N THR A 37 6.46 13.80 16.55
CA THR A 37 7.35 12.64 16.69
C THR A 37 6.83 11.65 17.72
N GLY A 38 7.08 10.36 17.49
CA GLY A 38 6.84 9.29 18.47
C GLY A 38 8.15 8.64 18.95
N LEU A 39 8.17 8.17 20.19
CA LEU A 39 9.24 7.34 20.73
C LEU A 39 8.97 5.86 20.44
N GLU A 40 7.76 5.40 20.75
CA GLU A 40 7.31 4.03 20.52
C GLU A 40 5.86 4.03 20.03
N ILE A 41 5.53 3.06 19.17
CA ILE A 41 4.16 2.79 18.76
C ILE A 41 3.87 1.30 18.84
N ASP A 42 2.77 0.92 19.48
CA ASP A 42 2.35 -0.48 19.49
C ASP A 42 1.59 -0.89 18.23
N LEU A 43 1.45 -2.20 18.02
CA LEU A 43 0.73 -2.76 16.87
C LEU A 43 -0.75 -2.38 16.78
N THR A 44 -1.35 -1.81 17.84
CA THR A 44 -2.74 -1.32 17.82
C THR A 44 -2.85 0.16 17.42
N GLY A 45 -1.71 0.87 17.41
CA GLY A 45 -1.59 2.28 17.06
C GLY A 45 -1.54 3.22 18.26
N GLN A 46 -1.23 2.74 19.47
CA GLN A 46 -1.00 3.62 20.62
C GLN A 46 0.42 4.17 20.56
N VAL A 47 0.57 5.49 20.69
CA VAL A 47 1.87 6.17 20.60
C VAL A 47 2.28 6.70 21.96
N CYS A 48 3.49 6.32 22.36
CA CYS A 48 4.24 6.99 23.42
C CYS A 48 5.19 8.02 22.81
N ALA A 49 5.19 9.24 23.34
CA ALA A 49 6.03 10.33 22.86
C ALA A 49 6.84 11.03 23.95
N ASP A 50 6.54 10.78 25.23
CA ASP A 50 7.03 11.55 26.37
C ASP A 50 7.91 10.74 27.34
N SER A 51 7.61 9.44 27.52
CA SER A 51 8.13 8.62 28.61
C SER A 51 8.39 7.17 28.20
N PRO A 52 9.61 6.78 27.80
CA PRO A 52 9.93 5.38 27.57
C PRO A 52 9.93 4.62 28.92
N GLY A 53 8.86 3.84 29.14
CA GLY A 53 8.60 3.20 30.43
C GLY A 53 8.37 4.22 31.54
N TYR A 54 8.98 4.01 32.71
CA TYR A 54 8.79 4.88 33.89
C TYR A 54 9.63 6.17 33.90
N GLN A 55 10.41 6.44 32.84
CA GLN A 55 11.29 7.62 32.77
C GLN A 55 10.65 8.71 31.92
N PHE A 56 10.32 9.85 32.51
CA PHE A 56 9.83 11.02 31.79
C PHE A 56 11.00 11.76 31.11
N TYR A 57 10.98 11.81 29.78
CA TYR A 57 11.94 12.54 28.96
C TYR A 57 11.43 13.93 28.60
N HIS A 58 10.16 14.03 28.21
CA HIS A 58 9.51 15.25 27.75
C HIS A 58 8.08 15.35 28.27
N ASP A 59 7.44 16.49 28.04
CA ASP A 59 6.00 16.68 28.27
C ASP A 59 5.23 16.41 26.97
N MET A 60 3.94 16.05 27.07
CA MET A 60 3.07 15.81 25.92
C MET A 60 2.86 17.05 25.04
N GLY A 61 3.01 18.24 25.63
CA GLY A 61 2.83 19.52 24.96
C GLY A 61 1.47 19.61 24.23
N GLY A 62 1.47 20.24 23.05
CA GLY A 62 0.28 20.38 22.20
C GLY A 62 0.04 19.24 21.22
N GLN A 63 0.78 18.12 21.30
CA GLN A 63 0.71 17.08 20.27
C GLN A 63 -0.71 16.55 20.06
N VAL A 64 -1.41 16.24 21.17
CA VAL A 64 -2.77 15.71 21.11
C VAL A 64 -3.74 16.75 20.52
N ASP A 65 -3.50 18.02 20.82
CA ASP A 65 -4.36 19.11 20.36
C ASP A 65 -4.28 19.29 18.85
N PHE A 66 -3.06 19.35 18.32
CA PHE A 66 -2.80 19.47 16.89
C PHE A 66 -3.21 18.21 16.12
N VAL A 67 -3.05 17.01 16.69
CA VAL A 67 -3.57 15.77 16.10
C VAL A 67 -5.09 15.85 15.94
N ARG A 68 -5.81 16.22 16.99
CA ARG A 68 -7.28 16.33 16.96
C ARG A 68 -7.77 17.47 16.09
N GLY A 69 -7.09 18.61 16.13
CA GLY A 69 -7.40 19.76 15.30
C GLY A 69 -7.20 19.49 13.82
N ALA A 70 -6.05 18.92 13.44
CA ALA A 70 -5.79 18.54 12.04
C ALA A 70 -6.74 17.45 11.54
N ALA A 71 -7.20 16.53 12.41
CA ALA A 71 -8.23 15.56 12.06
C ALA A 71 -9.61 16.18 11.80
N ARG A 72 -9.93 17.33 12.43
CA ARG A 72 -11.17 18.09 12.21
C ARG A 72 -11.09 19.01 10.98
N SER A 73 -9.89 19.40 10.59
CA SER A 73 -9.65 20.26 9.43
C SER A 73 -10.08 19.61 8.12
N LYS A 74 -10.75 20.38 7.26
CA LYS A 74 -11.14 19.94 5.92
C LYS A 74 -9.90 19.66 5.07
N GLY A 75 -9.66 18.38 4.77
CA GLY A 75 -8.48 17.92 4.05
C GLY A 75 -7.19 17.90 4.89
N GLY A 76 -7.32 18.04 6.22
CA GLY A 76 -6.20 18.03 7.16
C GLY A 76 -5.57 16.64 7.33
N LYS A 77 -4.35 16.63 7.87
CA LYS A 77 -3.54 15.42 8.09
C LYS A 77 -2.81 15.51 9.43
N ALA A 78 -3.07 14.55 10.31
CA ALA A 78 -2.30 14.34 11.53
C ALA A 78 -1.28 13.21 11.33
N ILE A 79 0.00 13.54 11.46
CA ILE A 79 1.14 12.68 11.10
C ILE A 79 2.03 12.49 12.32
N ILE A 80 2.29 11.23 12.68
CA ILE A 80 3.35 10.83 13.60
C ILE A 80 4.53 10.30 12.79
N ALA A 81 5.61 11.05 12.75
CA ALA A 81 6.84 10.68 12.06
C ALA A 81 7.87 10.14 13.06
N MET A 82 8.43 8.96 12.79
CA MET A 82 9.43 8.35 13.66
C MET A 82 10.37 7.46 12.85
N SER A 83 11.64 7.38 13.25
CA SER A 83 12.52 6.34 12.72
C SER A 83 11.95 4.97 13.07
N SER A 84 12.12 3.99 12.20
CA SER A 84 11.63 2.63 12.46
C SER A 84 12.41 1.94 13.59
N THR A 85 13.63 2.40 13.87
CA THR A 85 14.55 1.85 14.89
C THR A 85 15.15 2.91 15.80
N ALA A 86 15.75 2.46 16.92
CA ALA A 86 16.61 3.24 17.80
C ALA A 86 17.88 2.45 18.18
N LYS A 87 18.79 3.10 18.94
CA LYS A 87 20.09 2.57 19.35
C LYS A 87 20.86 1.95 18.17
N ALA A 88 21.04 2.75 17.10
CA ALA A 88 21.73 2.32 15.87
C ALA A 88 21.15 1.03 15.24
N GLY A 89 19.83 0.91 15.14
CA GLY A 89 19.18 -0.24 14.50
C GLY A 89 19.03 -1.48 15.39
N GLN A 90 19.39 -1.39 16.67
CA GLN A 90 19.32 -2.53 17.60
C GLN A 90 17.92 -2.78 18.15
N ILE A 91 17.10 -1.72 18.28
CA ILE A 91 15.74 -1.82 18.82
C ILE A 91 14.73 -1.27 17.81
N SER A 92 13.59 -1.95 17.67
CA SER A 92 12.45 -1.44 16.90
C SER A 92 11.70 -0.40 17.71
N ARG A 93 11.24 0.68 17.07
CA ARG A 93 10.30 1.63 17.68
C ARG A 93 8.84 1.29 17.41
N ILE A 94 8.58 0.41 16.44
CA ILE A 94 7.29 -0.27 16.29
C ILE A 94 7.37 -1.54 17.13
N VAL A 95 6.57 -1.61 18.19
CA VAL A 95 6.69 -2.63 19.23
C VAL A 95 5.43 -3.49 19.30
N PRO A 96 5.53 -4.76 19.74
CA PRO A 96 4.35 -5.59 19.93
C PRO A 96 3.35 -4.98 20.92
N ALA A 97 3.86 -4.41 22.02
CA ALA A 97 3.12 -3.67 23.04
C ALA A 97 4.04 -2.58 23.56
N LEU A 98 3.49 -1.45 23.98
CA LEU A 98 4.28 -0.38 24.58
C LEU A 98 5.04 -0.90 25.80
N THR A 99 6.23 -0.33 26.02
CA THR A 99 7.04 -0.61 27.20
C THR A 99 6.22 -0.40 28.48
N ASP A 100 6.37 -1.28 29.47
CA ASP A 100 5.65 -1.17 30.73
C ASP A 100 5.93 0.19 31.41
N GLY A 101 4.88 0.85 31.86
CA GLY A 101 4.93 2.22 32.39
C GLY A 101 4.93 3.35 31.35
N ALA A 102 5.02 3.06 30.05
CA ALA A 102 5.08 4.11 29.03
C ALA A 102 3.78 4.93 28.94
N GLY A 103 3.92 6.27 28.91
CA GLY A 103 2.82 7.21 28.77
C GLY A 103 2.21 7.17 27.36
N ILE A 104 0.90 6.90 27.26
CA ILE A 104 0.17 6.99 26.00
C ILE A 104 -0.21 8.44 25.75
N VAL A 105 0.48 9.09 24.82
CA VAL A 105 0.21 10.48 24.43
C VAL A 105 -0.86 10.52 23.35
N THR A 106 -0.66 9.81 22.23
CA THR A 106 -1.66 9.71 21.16
C THR A 106 -2.33 8.35 21.23
N THR A 107 -3.62 8.35 21.52
CA THR A 107 -4.39 7.11 21.65
C THR A 107 -4.63 6.46 20.29
N ARG A 108 -4.97 5.17 20.31
CA ARG A 108 -5.38 4.44 19.09
C ARG A 108 -6.60 5.08 18.39
N GLY A 109 -7.41 5.87 19.10
CA GLY A 109 -8.58 6.56 18.54
C GLY A 109 -8.22 7.85 17.78
N ASP A 110 -7.14 8.51 18.22
CA ASP A 110 -6.69 9.79 17.67
C ASP A 110 -5.68 9.62 16.51
N ILE A 111 -5.05 8.45 16.38
CA ILE A 111 -3.98 8.22 15.39
C ILE A 111 -4.53 8.15 13.95
N HIS A 112 -3.90 8.90 13.04
CA HIS A 112 -4.21 8.90 11.60
C HIS A 112 -3.08 8.33 10.76
N TYR A 113 -1.98 9.07 10.60
CA TYR A 113 -0.85 8.64 9.78
C TYR A 113 0.37 8.38 10.66
N VAL A 114 1.08 7.29 10.37
CA VAL A 114 2.39 6.97 10.94
C VAL A 114 3.37 6.86 9.79
N VAL A 115 4.52 7.52 9.91
CA VAL A 115 5.53 7.58 8.86
C VAL A 115 6.88 7.15 9.41
N THR A 116 7.53 6.25 8.68
CA THR A 116 8.93 5.87 8.89
C THR A 116 9.69 6.03 7.58
N GLU A 117 10.99 5.76 7.60
CA GLU A 117 11.83 5.66 6.40
C GLU A 117 11.38 4.55 5.42
N TYR A 118 10.50 3.62 5.84
CA TYR A 118 9.96 2.54 5.01
C TYR A 118 8.56 2.82 4.46
N GLY A 119 7.98 3.99 4.73
CA GLY A 119 6.74 4.45 4.12
C GLY A 119 5.70 4.94 5.13
N VAL A 120 4.44 4.89 4.70
CA VAL A 120 3.30 5.50 5.40
C VAL A 120 2.25 4.46 5.75
N ALA A 121 1.82 4.43 7.02
CA ALA A 121 0.68 3.67 7.49
C ALA A 121 -0.47 4.61 7.87
N HIS A 122 -1.59 4.51 7.17
CA HIS A 122 -2.83 5.19 7.55
C HIS A 122 -3.68 4.27 8.43
N LEU A 123 -3.95 4.62 9.68
CA LEU A 123 -4.59 3.76 10.70
C LEU A 123 -6.04 4.16 11.02
N TYR A 124 -6.46 5.38 10.66
CA TYR A 124 -7.79 5.88 10.97
C TYR A 124 -8.87 5.06 10.25
N GLY A 125 -9.95 4.71 10.97
CA GLY A 125 -11.04 3.88 10.46
C GLY A 125 -10.71 2.41 10.19
N LYS A 126 -9.46 1.97 10.41
CA LYS A 126 -9.04 0.57 10.22
C LYS A 126 -9.22 -0.25 11.48
N ASN A 127 -9.57 -1.53 11.30
CA ASN A 127 -9.60 -2.52 12.38
C ASN A 127 -8.16 -2.89 12.83
N ILE A 128 -8.04 -3.56 13.97
CA ILE A 128 -6.74 -3.92 14.56
C ILE A 128 -5.87 -4.74 13.61
N ARG A 129 -6.45 -5.73 12.91
CA ARG A 129 -5.71 -6.56 11.94
C ARG A 129 -5.01 -5.72 10.88
N ARG A 130 -5.76 -4.82 10.23
CA ARG A 130 -5.23 -3.94 9.18
C ARG A 130 -4.16 -3.00 9.75
N ARG A 131 -4.41 -2.41 10.93
CA ARG A 131 -3.42 -1.55 11.61
C ARG A 131 -2.11 -2.27 11.90
N CYS A 132 -2.18 -3.49 12.43
CA CYS A 132 -1.00 -4.31 12.70
C CYS A 132 -0.19 -4.54 11.41
N LEU A 133 -0.85 -4.98 10.33
CA LEU A 133 -0.17 -5.23 9.05
C LEU A 133 0.43 -3.94 8.47
N ASP A 134 -0.30 -2.81 8.53
CA ASP A 134 0.20 -1.52 8.05
C ASP A 134 1.45 -1.06 8.82
N LEU A 135 1.43 -1.17 10.15
CA LEU A 135 2.56 -0.83 11.01
C LEU A 135 3.76 -1.75 10.78
N ILE A 136 3.53 -3.05 10.65
CA ILE A 136 4.59 -4.02 10.33
C ILE A 136 5.22 -3.70 8.97
N ASN A 137 4.41 -3.31 7.98
CA ASN A 137 4.90 -3.00 6.64
C ASN A 137 5.80 -1.74 6.59
N ILE A 138 5.64 -0.81 7.54
CA ILE A 138 6.54 0.35 7.69
C ILE A 138 7.60 0.17 8.80
N ALA A 139 7.67 -1.01 9.42
CA ALA A 139 8.75 -1.35 10.34
C ALA A 139 10.04 -1.68 9.58
N HIS A 140 11.18 -1.63 10.27
CA HIS A 140 12.44 -2.09 9.71
C HIS A 140 12.35 -3.57 9.34
N PRO A 141 12.76 -3.98 8.12
CA PRO A 141 12.71 -5.36 7.62
C PRO A 141 13.14 -6.42 8.64
N LYS A 142 14.32 -6.25 9.27
CA LYS A 142 14.85 -7.05 10.39
C LYS A 142 13.84 -7.43 11.48
N PHE A 143 12.89 -6.56 11.83
CA PHE A 143 11.93 -6.79 12.92
C PHE A 143 10.54 -7.23 12.44
N ARG A 144 10.26 -7.21 11.13
CA ARG A 144 8.90 -7.47 10.60
C ARG A 144 8.37 -8.84 10.97
N ASN A 145 9.17 -9.90 10.79
CA ASN A 145 8.74 -11.26 11.13
C ASN A 145 8.55 -11.43 12.64
N GLN A 146 9.40 -10.84 13.47
CA GLN A 146 9.21 -10.85 14.93
C GLN A 146 7.90 -10.17 15.32
N LEU A 147 7.59 -9.01 14.74
CA LEU A 147 6.34 -8.29 14.98
C LEU A 147 5.12 -9.07 14.47
N LEU A 148 5.24 -9.72 13.30
CA LEU A 148 4.20 -10.56 12.72
C LEU A 148 3.89 -11.75 13.63
N GLN A 149 4.92 -12.44 14.13
CA GLN A 149 4.78 -13.54 15.07
C GLN A 149 4.14 -13.10 16.39
N ALA A 150 4.54 -11.95 16.92
CA ALA A 150 3.90 -11.39 18.11
C ALA A 150 2.43 -11.01 17.86
N ALA A 151 2.08 -10.53 16.66
CA ALA A 151 0.71 -10.24 16.27
C ALA A 151 -0.14 -11.52 16.15
N LYS A 152 0.42 -12.61 15.59
CA LYS A 152 -0.21 -13.93 15.54
C LYS A 152 -0.47 -14.47 16.94
N ALA A 153 0.54 -14.45 17.81
CA ALA A 153 0.43 -14.93 19.19
C ALA A 153 -0.66 -14.19 19.99
N ARG A 154 -0.88 -12.90 19.70
CA ARG A 154 -1.96 -12.09 20.31
C ARG A 154 -3.29 -12.13 19.57
N LYS A 155 -3.40 -12.94 18.50
CA LYS A 155 -4.60 -13.08 17.66
C LYS A 155 -5.08 -11.76 17.04
N TYR A 156 -4.15 -10.84 16.79
CA TYR A 156 -4.44 -9.59 16.07
C TYR A 156 -4.54 -9.82 14.57
N ILE A 157 -3.78 -10.79 14.05
CA ILE A 157 -3.78 -11.22 12.66
C ILE A 157 -4.03 -12.73 12.57
N TYR A 158 -4.20 -13.24 11.36
CA TYR A 158 -4.42 -14.67 11.13
C TYR A 158 -3.17 -15.50 11.44
N GLU A 159 -3.36 -16.69 12.00
CA GLU A 159 -2.27 -17.61 12.33
C GLU A 159 -1.50 -18.05 11.07
N ASP A 160 -2.19 -18.18 9.94
CA ASP A 160 -1.65 -18.56 8.63
C ASP A 160 -1.17 -17.37 7.79
N GLN A 161 -1.00 -16.17 8.37
CA GLN A 161 -0.43 -15.02 7.66
C GLN A 161 1.00 -15.35 7.18
N ILE A 162 1.27 -15.21 5.87
CA ILE A 162 2.58 -15.48 5.28
C ILE A 162 3.69 -14.61 5.88
N GLU A 163 4.85 -15.23 6.10
CA GLU A 163 6.10 -14.58 6.48
C GLU A 163 7.01 -14.48 5.25
N LEU A 164 7.41 -13.26 4.91
CA LEU A 164 8.32 -13.00 3.80
C LEU A 164 9.75 -12.86 4.32
N ALA A 165 10.71 -13.10 3.43
CA ALA A 165 12.12 -12.73 3.65
C ALA A 165 12.28 -11.21 3.43
N TRP A 166 11.71 -10.40 4.33
CA TRP A 166 11.61 -8.94 4.17
C TRP A 166 12.93 -8.23 3.93
N ASP A 167 14.03 -8.76 4.48
CA ASP A 167 15.38 -8.22 4.29
C ASP A 167 15.91 -8.46 2.87
N GLU A 168 15.41 -9.47 2.17
CA GLU A 168 15.83 -9.85 0.82
C GLU A 168 14.89 -9.36 -0.29
N VAL A 169 13.68 -8.96 0.09
CA VAL A 169 12.60 -8.58 -0.83
C VAL A 169 12.17 -7.14 -0.54
N PRO A 170 13.04 -6.14 -0.80
CA PRO A 170 12.67 -4.75 -0.59
C PRO A 170 11.53 -4.37 -1.54
N TYR A 171 10.67 -3.47 -1.07
CA TYR A 171 9.60 -2.93 -1.88
C TYR A 171 10.18 -2.06 -3.02
N PRO A 172 9.86 -2.32 -4.30
CA PRO A 172 10.46 -1.59 -5.42
C PRO A 172 9.72 -0.27 -5.66
N HIS A 173 10.09 0.76 -4.90
CA HIS A 173 9.50 2.10 -4.93
C HIS A 173 9.61 2.77 -6.31
N GLU A 174 10.63 2.44 -7.09
CA GLU A 174 10.83 2.94 -8.46
C GLU A 174 9.75 2.52 -9.45
N LEU A 175 8.90 1.55 -9.06
CA LEU A 175 7.76 1.08 -9.83
C LEU A 175 6.44 1.81 -9.46
N GLU A 176 6.49 2.81 -8.59
CA GLU A 176 5.35 3.65 -8.28
C GLU A 176 5.25 4.83 -9.27
N HIS A 177 4.11 4.98 -9.96
CA HIS A 177 3.87 6.13 -10.83
C HIS A 177 2.37 6.38 -11.07
N TYR A 178 2.04 7.59 -11.53
CA TYR A 178 0.71 7.92 -12.03
C TYR A 178 0.64 7.75 -13.55
N ASP A 179 -0.49 7.26 -14.04
CA ASP A 179 -0.83 7.29 -15.46
C ASP A 179 -2.30 7.71 -15.65
N THR A 180 -2.67 8.00 -16.89
CA THR A 180 -3.97 8.59 -17.23
C THR A 180 -4.74 7.68 -18.18
N LEU A 181 -5.97 7.34 -17.81
CA LEU A 181 -6.90 6.60 -18.66
C LEU A 181 -7.41 7.45 -19.84
N TYR A 182 -8.06 6.82 -20.81
CA TYR A 182 -8.59 7.51 -22.00
C TYR A 182 -9.62 8.60 -21.68
N ASP A 183 -10.29 8.50 -20.54
CA ASP A 183 -11.28 9.49 -20.07
C ASP A 183 -10.65 10.61 -19.21
N GLY A 184 -9.33 10.64 -19.09
CA GLY A 184 -8.59 11.63 -18.29
C GLY A 184 -8.47 11.27 -16.81
N THR A 185 -9.00 10.14 -16.36
CA THR A 185 -8.89 9.73 -14.95
C THR A 185 -7.46 9.33 -14.63
N GLN A 186 -6.88 9.92 -13.57
CA GLN A 186 -5.58 9.51 -13.04
C GLN A 186 -5.69 8.23 -12.21
N ILE A 187 -4.76 7.31 -12.46
CA ILE A 187 -4.60 6.05 -11.73
C ILE A 187 -3.19 6.01 -11.18
N PHE A 188 -3.05 5.59 -9.92
CA PHE A 188 -1.74 5.33 -9.32
C PHE A 188 -1.41 3.85 -9.46
N PHE A 189 -0.33 3.53 -10.15
CA PHE A 189 0.17 2.17 -10.30
C PHE A 189 1.32 1.92 -9.35
N ARG A 190 1.29 0.77 -8.68
CA ARG A 190 2.36 0.34 -7.78
C ARG A 190 2.39 -1.17 -7.57
N PRO A 191 3.51 -1.74 -7.13
CA PRO A 191 3.56 -3.11 -6.65
C PRO A 191 2.58 -3.33 -5.48
N VAL A 192 1.96 -4.51 -5.47
CA VAL A 192 1.10 -4.97 -4.37
C VAL A 192 1.90 -5.10 -3.08
N ARG A 193 1.29 -4.85 -1.93
CA ARG A 193 1.84 -5.03 -0.58
C ARG A 193 0.96 -6.02 0.19
N PRO A 194 1.47 -6.73 1.21
CA PRO A 194 0.63 -7.63 2.01
C PRO A 194 -0.57 -6.94 2.67
N THR A 195 -0.46 -5.65 2.97
CA THR A 195 -1.53 -4.79 3.49
C THR A 195 -2.70 -4.56 2.53
N ASP A 196 -2.52 -4.88 1.24
CA ASP A 196 -3.53 -4.68 0.20
C ASP A 196 -4.60 -5.77 0.18
N GLU A 197 -4.38 -6.88 0.87
CA GLU A 197 -5.26 -8.05 0.85
C GLU A 197 -6.74 -7.68 1.07
N PRO A 198 -7.12 -6.82 2.03
CA PRO A 198 -8.53 -6.50 2.23
C PRO A 198 -9.13 -5.65 1.10
N ALA A 199 -8.36 -4.73 0.52
CA ALA A 199 -8.81 -3.89 -0.59
C ALA A 199 -8.87 -4.69 -1.91
N LEU A 200 -7.93 -5.63 -2.09
CA LEU A 200 -7.94 -6.56 -3.20
C LEU A 200 -9.12 -7.52 -3.09
N SER A 201 -9.39 -8.06 -1.90
CA SER A 201 -10.56 -8.89 -1.63
C SER A 201 -11.86 -8.15 -1.95
N GLU A 202 -12.01 -6.90 -1.50
CA GLU A 202 -13.16 -6.06 -1.84
C GLU A 202 -13.33 -5.88 -3.36
N MET A 203 -12.23 -5.63 -4.08
CA MET A 203 -12.24 -5.54 -5.54
C MET A 203 -12.70 -6.86 -6.16
N LEU A 204 -12.14 -8.00 -5.76
CA LEU A 204 -12.46 -9.33 -6.28
C LEU A 204 -13.93 -9.72 -6.05
N TYR A 205 -14.47 -9.44 -4.86
CA TYR A 205 -15.89 -9.67 -4.55
C TYR A 205 -16.85 -8.72 -5.27
N SER A 206 -16.36 -7.60 -5.79
CA SER A 206 -17.18 -6.65 -6.58
C SER A 206 -17.28 -7.00 -8.07
N LEU A 207 -16.55 -8.02 -8.54
CA LEU A 207 -16.49 -8.40 -9.96
C LEU A 207 -17.82 -9.00 -10.44
N SER A 208 -18.18 -8.74 -11.69
CA SER A 208 -19.29 -9.44 -12.32
C SER A 208 -18.97 -10.92 -12.58
N LYS A 209 -20.02 -11.76 -12.69
CA LYS A 209 -19.88 -13.17 -13.09
C LYS A 209 -19.12 -13.33 -14.42
N LYS A 210 -19.24 -12.35 -15.33
CA LYS A 210 -18.53 -12.34 -16.61
C LYS A 210 -17.03 -12.16 -16.38
N SER A 211 -16.63 -11.17 -15.58
CA SER A 211 -15.22 -10.90 -15.25
C SER A 211 -14.57 -12.09 -14.54
N VAL A 212 -15.27 -12.71 -13.57
CA VAL A 212 -14.81 -13.94 -12.90
C VAL A 212 -14.61 -15.08 -13.91
N LYS A 213 -15.60 -15.33 -14.78
CA LYS A 213 -15.51 -16.36 -15.81
C LYS A 213 -14.33 -16.15 -16.74
N THR A 214 -14.12 -14.92 -17.20
CA THR A 214 -13.04 -14.64 -18.17
C THR A 214 -11.65 -14.73 -17.57
N ARG A 215 -11.49 -14.52 -16.26
CA ARG A 215 -10.19 -14.54 -15.58
C ARG A 215 -9.84 -15.92 -15.02
N TYR A 216 -10.80 -16.57 -14.40
CA TYR A 216 -10.60 -17.79 -13.61
C TYR A 216 -11.22 -19.02 -14.28
N MET A 217 -11.82 -18.85 -15.47
CA MET A 217 -12.47 -19.91 -16.24
C MET A 217 -13.56 -20.67 -15.47
N THR A 218 -14.14 -20.04 -14.44
CA THR A 218 -15.18 -20.61 -13.58
C THR A 218 -16.32 -19.63 -13.32
N HIS A 219 -17.48 -20.15 -12.89
CA HIS A 219 -18.69 -19.35 -12.67
C HIS A 219 -18.85 -18.83 -11.24
N THR A 220 -18.14 -19.41 -10.28
CA THR A 220 -18.18 -19.04 -8.87
C THR A 220 -16.80 -19.19 -8.27
N MET A 221 -16.36 -18.17 -7.54
CA MET A 221 -15.16 -18.21 -6.71
C MET A 221 -15.50 -17.71 -5.32
N ALA A 222 -14.96 -18.38 -4.31
CA ALA A 222 -14.71 -17.76 -3.03
C ALA A 222 -13.27 -17.24 -3.05
N PHE A 223 -13.03 -16.08 -2.45
CA PHE A 223 -11.70 -15.52 -2.28
C PHE A 223 -11.35 -15.51 -0.79
N PRO A 224 -11.15 -16.69 -0.17
CA PRO A 224 -10.76 -16.77 1.23
C PRO A 224 -9.41 -16.09 1.45
N HIS A 225 -9.15 -15.68 2.70
CA HIS A 225 -7.88 -15.07 3.13
C HIS A 225 -6.65 -15.79 2.54
N LYS A 226 -6.63 -17.13 2.65
CA LYS A 226 -5.54 -17.99 2.18
C LYS A 226 -5.20 -17.79 0.70
N ASP A 227 -6.18 -17.56 -0.16
CA ASP A 227 -5.96 -17.42 -1.59
C ASP A 227 -5.57 -15.98 -1.95
N VAL A 228 -6.22 -15.00 -1.32
CA VAL A 228 -5.91 -13.57 -1.57
C VAL A 228 -4.53 -13.20 -1.06
N GLN A 229 -4.08 -13.77 0.07
CA GLN A 229 -2.76 -13.46 0.60
C GLN A 229 -1.63 -13.92 -0.33
N GLN A 230 -1.82 -14.99 -1.12
CA GLN A 230 -0.83 -15.42 -2.13
C GLN A 230 -0.67 -14.37 -3.24
N LEU A 231 -1.71 -13.59 -3.51
CA LEU A 231 -1.67 -12.52 -4.52
C LEU A 231 -1.00 -11.24 -4.01
N THR A 232 -0.90 -11.06 -2.69
CA THR A 232 -0.36 -9.84 -2.07
C THR A 232 1.02 -10.01 -1.43
N ASN A 233 1.41 -11.25 -1.10
CA ASN A 233 2.71 -11.60 -0.54
C ASN A 233 3.64 -12.13 -1.64
N VAL A 234 4.16 -11.21 -2.45
CA VAL A 234 4.90 -11.53 -3.67
C VAL A 234 6.40 -11.34 -3.47
N ASP A 235 7.23 -12.30 -3.92
CA ASP A 235 8.67 -12.10 -4.07
C ASP A 235 8.95 -11.27 -5.33
N TYR A 236 9.12 -9.96 -5.16
CA TYR A 236 9.30 -9.01 -6.26
C TYR A 236 10.54 -9.26 -7.14
N ARG A 237 11.45 -10.15 -6.72
CA ARG A 237 12.65 -10.53 -7.50
C ARG A 237 12.31 -11.44 -8.68
N ARG A 238 11.32 -12.32 -8.50
CA ARG A 238 10.93 -13.35 -9.49
C ARG A 238 9.63 -12.97 -10.18
N ASP A 239 8.63 -12.69 -9.37
CA ASP A 239 7.29 -12.41 -9.83
C ASP A 239 7.00 -10.91 -9.71
N LEU A 240 5.96 -10.48 -10.41
CA LEU A 240 5.48 -9.11 -10.29
C LEU A 240 3.97 -9.12 -10.19
N SER A 241 3.45 -8.36 -9.23
CA SER A 241 2.04 -8.01 -9.16
C SER A 241 1.91 -6.50 -8.99
N ILE A 242 1.39 -5.83 -10.01
CA ILE A 242 1.08 -4.41 -10.02
C ILE A 242 -0.41 -4.22 -9.81
N ILE A 243 -0.78 -3.28 -8.95
CA ILE A 243 -2.16 -2.84 -8.76
C ILE A 243 -2.33 -1.41 -9.25
N GLY A 244 -3.52 -1.11 -9.78
CA GLY A 244 -3.99 0.26 -10.02
C GLY A 244 -4.89 0.70 -8.87
N THR A 245 -4.64 1.88 -8.32
CA THR A 245 -5.42 2.45 -7.21
C THR A 245 -6.00 3.83 -7.54
N VAL A 246 -7.11 4.14 -6.87
CA VAL A 246 -7.72 5.47 -6.87
C VAL A 246 -7.92 5.95 -5.44
N PRO A 247 -7.71 7.25 -5.15
CA PRO A 247 -7.87 7.77 -3.80
C PRO A 247 -9.31 7.63 -3.29
N ARG A 248 -9.50 7.24 -2.03
CA ARG A 248 -10.75 7.43 -1.28
C ARG A 248 -10.47 7.97 0.12
N ILE A 249 -11.52 8.47 0.77
CA ILE A 249 -11.48 8.98 2.15
C ILE A 249 -10.94 7.93 3.13
N SER A 250 -11.29 6.65 2.94
CA SER A 250 -10.88 5.54 3.81
C SER A 250 -9.54 4.90 3.42
N GLY A 251 -8.79 5.52 2.50
CA GLY A 251 -7.61 4.96 1.86
C GLY A 251 -7.88 4.50 0.43
N ASP A 252 -6.82 4.20 -0.30
CA ASP A 252 -6.86 3.85 -1.71
C ASP A 252 -7.76 2.65 -2.02
N GLN A 253 -8.61 2.78 -3.04
CA GLN A 253 -9.36 1.67 -3.62
C GLN A 253 -8.51 1.01 -4.71
N ILE A 254 -8.38 -0.32 -4.65
CA ILE A 254 -7.81 -1.11 -5.75
C ILE A 254 -8.87 -1.31 -6.83
N VAL A 255 -8.50 -1.04 -8.07
CA VAL A 255 -9.40 -1.07 -9.24
C VAL A 255 -8.94 -2.00 -10.34
N ALA A 256 -7.68 -2.39 -10.32
CA ALA A 256 -7.11 -3.37 -11.23
C ALA A 256 -5.88 -4.04 -10.62
N ILE A 257 -5.56 -5.24 -11.11
CA ILE A 257 -4.32 -5.96 -10.83
C ILE A 257 -3.80 -6.61 -12.12
N ALA A 258 -2.50 -6.57 -12.31
CA ALA A 258 -1.77 -7.26 -13.37
C ALA A 258 -0.61 -8.02 -12.76
N GLN A 259 -0.41 -9.26 -13.21
CA GLN A 259 0.59 -10.15 -12.66
C GLN A 259 1.37 -10.81 -13.79
N TYR A 260 2.65 -11.06 -13.56
CA TYR A 260 3.36 -12.09 -14.29
C TYR A 260 4.08 -13.03 -13.32
N PHE A 261 4.15 -14.30 -13.70
CA PHE A 261 4.84 -15.36 -12.97
C PHE A 261 5.96 -15.92 -13.83
N LEU A 262 7.20 -15.80 -13.38
CA LEU A 262 8.38 -16.18 -14.18
C LEU A 262 8.74 -17.65 -13.98
N ASP A 263 8.84 -18.41 -15.07
CA ASP A 263 9.52 -19.70 -15.08
C ASP A 263 11.04 -19.48 -15.25
N PRO A 264 11.85 -19.74 -14.22
CA PRO A 264 13.29 -19.51 -14.28
C PRO A 264 14.00 -20.39 -15.30
N MET A 265 13.43 -21.56 -15.65
CA MET A 265 14.04 -22.51 -16.57
C MET A 265 13.91 -22.05 -18.03
N THR A 266 12.75 -21.50 -18.40
CA THR A 266 12.44 -21.10 -19.77
C THR A 266 12.63 -19.60 -20.01
N GLN A 267 12.72 -18.80 -18.93
CA GLN A 267 12.64 -17.34 -18.97
C GLN A 267 11.36 -16.82 -19.63
N ALA A 268 10.30 -17.65 -19.65
CA ALA A 268 8.97 -17.26 -20.07
C ALA A 268 8.15 -16.90 -18.83
N ALA A 269 7.25 -15.92 -18.96
CA ALA A 269 6.34 -15.56 -17.88
C ALA A 269 4.87 -15.65 -18.30
N GLU A 270 4.06 -16.29 -17.46
CA GLU A 270 2.61 -16.30 -17.59
C GLU A 270 2.07 -14.95 -17.15
N VAL A 271 1.16 -14.37 -17.92
CA VAL A 271 0.60 -13.05 -17.65
C VAL A 271 -0.89 -13.12 -17.37
N ALA A 272 -1.35 -12.43 -16.31
CA ALA A 272 -2.76 -12.39 -15.96
C ALA A 272 -3.24 -11.02 -15.45
N PHE A 273 -4.50 -10.68 -15.76
CA PHE A 273 -5.07 -9.35 -15.49
C PHE A 273 -6.48 -9.42 -14.97
N ILE A 274 -6.82 -8.49 -14.07
CA ILE A 274 -8.19 -8.24 -13.64
C ILE A 274 -8.38 -6.73 -13.57
N VAL A 275 -9.44 -6.25 -14.23
CA VAL A 275 -9.88 -4.86 -14.12
C VAL A 275 -11.32 -4.88 -13.65
N GLN A 276 -11.61 -4.16 -12.56
CA GLN A 276 -12.96 -4.03 -12.03
C GLN A 276 -13.89 -3.44 -13.10
N ASP A 277 -15.11 -3.97 -13.21
CA ASP A 277 -16.04 -3.74 -14.32
C ASP A 277 -16.23 -2.26 -14.69
N LYS A 278 -16.38 -1.36 -13.70
CA LYS A 278 -16.55 0.09 -13.92
C LYS A 278 -15.32 0.81 -14.53
N TRP A 279 -14.16 0.16 -14.52
CA TRP A 279 -12.89 0.69 -15.04
C TRP A 279 -12.47 0.04 -16.37
N GLN A 280 -13.25 -0.92 -16.85
CA GLN A 280 -13.02 -1.54 -18.16
C GLN A 280 -13.36 -0.56 -19.30
N GLN A 281 -12.83 -0.83 -20.49
CA GLN A 281 -13.03 0.01 -21.70
C GLN A 281 -12.46 1.45 -21.59
N LYS A 282 -11.60 1.72 -20.60
CA LYS A 282 -10.91 3.01 -20.40
C LYS A 282 -9.41 2.98 -20.71
N GLY A 283 -8.90 1.89 -21.31
CA GLY A 283 -7.48 1.70 -21.60
C GLY A 283 -6.66 1.01 -20.50
N MET A 284 -7.25 0.74 -19.34
CA MET A 284 -6.56 0.14 -18.17
C MET A 284 -5.76 -1.13 -18.50
N GLY A 285 -6.34 -2.08 -19.24
CA GLY A 285 -5.66 -3.34 -19.59
C GLY A 285 -4.45 -3.15 -20.50
N THR A 286 -4.53 -2.18 -21.42
CA THR A 286 -3.42 -1.83 -22.32
C THR A 286 -2.28 -1.18 -21.54
N LEU A 287 -2.59 -0.21 -20.65
CA LEU A 287 -1.59 0.44 -19.79
C LEU A 287 -0.89 -0.58 -18.88
N LEU A 288 -1.66 -1.45 -18.24
CA LEU A 288 -1.11 -2.50 -17.37
C LEU A 288 -0.21 -3.46 -18.14
N LEU A 289 -0.63 -3.91 -19.33
CA LEU A 289 0.17 -4.82 -20.14
C LEU A 289 1.48 -4.15 -20.57
N ASP A 290 1.41 -2.94 -21.14
CA ASP A 290 2.60 -2.16 -21.51
C ASP A 290 3.54 -1.97 -20.32
N TYR A 291 2.99 -1.65 -19.15
CA TYR A 291 3.77 -1.40 -17.96
C TYR A 291 4.55 -2.64 -17.48
N ILE A 292 3.87 -3.78 -17.31
CA ILE A 292 4.55 -5.01 -16.87
C ILE A 292 5.50 -5.55 -17.94
N THR A 293 5.23 -5.30 -19.22
CA THR A 293 6.10 -5.65 -20.35
C THR A 293 7.43 -4.91 -20.23
N LYS A 294 7.40 -3.59 -20.05
CA LYS A 294 8.61 -2.76 -19.85
C LYS A 294 9.43 -3.19 -18.63
N ILE A 295 8.78 -3.65 -17.57
CA ILE A 295 9.47 -4.17 -16.39
C ILE A 295 10.12 -5.52 -16.69
N ALA A 296 9.39 -6.41 -17.37
CA ALA A 296 9.85 -7.74 -17.72
C ALA A 296 11.05 -7.71 -18.68
N GLU A 297 11.06 -6.80 -19.66
CA GLU A 297 12.21 -6.55 -20.53
C GLU A 297 13.48 -6.18 -19.75
N LYS A 298 13.35 -5.22 -18.82
CA LYS A 298 14.47 -4.81 -17.96
C LYS A 298 14.97 -5.93 -17.06
N ARG A 299 14.10 -6.88 -16.73
CA ARG A 299 14.40 -8.07 -15.91
C ARG A 299 14.87 -9.27 -16.75
N GLY A 300 15.01 -9.12 -18.06
CA GLY A 300 15.51 -10.17 -18.94
C GLY A 300 14.51 -11.30 -19.23
N VAL A 301 13.21 -11.08 -18.99
CA VAL A 301 12.17 -12.03 -19.39
C VAL A 301 12.19 -12.13 -20.92
N ARG A 302 12.20 -13.35 -21.44
CA ARG A 302 12.32 -13.62 -22.87
C ARG A 302 10.98 -13.56 -23.58
N ARG A 303 9.94 -14.11 -22.96
CA ARG A 303 8.65 -14.38 -23.59
C ARG A 303 7.52 -14.18 -22.59
N PHE A 304 6.43 -13.58 -23.06
CA PHE A 304 5.16 -13.62 -22.35
C PHE A 304 4.22 -14.62 -23.00
N TYR A 305 3.41 -15.27 -22.16
CA TYR A 305 2.30 -16.10 -22.61
C TYR A 305 1.08 -15.95 -21.71
N ALA A 306 -0.09 -16.23 -22.25
CA ALA A 306 -1.36 -16.22 -21.53
C ALA A 306 -2.39 -17.11 -22.24
N GLU A 307 -3.29 -17.71 -21.45
CA GLU A 307 -4.47 -18.39 -21.96
C GLU A 307 -5.71 -17.49 -21.86
N VAL A 308 -6.42 -17.33 -22.97
CA VAL A 308 -7.56 -16.41 -23.05
C VAL A 308 -8.77 -17.12 -23.63
N LEU A 309 -9.88 -17.12 -22.89
CA LEU A 309 -11.15 -17.67 -23.39
C LEU A 309 -11.62 -16.92 -24.65
N PRO A 310 -12.18 -17.60 -25.67
CA PRO A 310 -12.68 -16.97 -26.90
C PRO A 310 -13.71 -15.87 -26.68
N ILE A 311 -14.48 -15.96 -25.59
CA ILE A 311 -15.48 -14.96 -25.22
C ILE A 311 -14.87 -13.64 -24.71
N ASN A 312 -13.59 -13.65 -24.30
CA ASN A 312 -12.88 -12.49 -23.77
C ASN A 312 -12.30 -11.61 -24.90
N LYS A 313 -13.17 -11.16 -25.81
CA LYS A 313 -12.82 -10.26 -26.92
C LYS A 313 -12.01 -9.02 -26.48
N PRO A 314 -12.31 -8.38 -25.34
CA PRO A 314 -11.50 -7.25 -24.86
C PRO A 314 -10.04 -7.63 -24.61
N MET A 315 -9.76 -8.76 -23.96
CA MET A 315 -8.38 -9.17 -23.68
C MET A 315 -7.63 -9.60 -24.95
N LEU A 316 -8.30 -10.28 -25.88
CA LEU A 316 -7.74 -10.60 -27.20
C LEU A 316 -7.32 -9.31 -27.95
N ALA A 317 -8.13 -8.24 -27.85
CA ALA A 317 -7.80 -6.95 -28.44
C ALA A 317 -6.60 -6.28 -27.76
N VAL A 318 -6.47 -6.40 -26.43
CA VAL A 318 -5.30 -5.89 -25.68
C VAL A 318 -4.01 -6.55 -26.19
N PHE A 319 -3.96 -7.87 -26.30
CA PHE A 319 -2.79 -8.57 -26.84
C PHE A 319 -2.53 -8.24 -28.30
N ARG A 320 -3.55 -8.21 -29.16
CA ARG A 320 -3.35 -7.88 -30.58
C ARG A 320 -2.73 -6.50 -30.80
N ASN A 321 -3.03 -5.55 -29.91
CA ASN A 321 -2.58 -4.16 -29.97
C ASN A 321 -1.35 -3.88 -29.09
N CYS A 322 -0.67 -4.91 -28.55
CA CYS A 322 0.46 -4.70 -27.62
C CYS A 322 1.75 -4.22 -28.29
N GLY A 323 1.80 -4.14 -29.63
CA GLY A 323 2.99 -3.71 -30.37
C GLY A 323 4.04 -4.81 -30.61
N TYR A 324 3.76 -6.06 -30.24
CA TYR A 324 4.64 -7.21 -30.47
C TYR A 324 4.09 -8.15 -31.54
N ALA A 325 4.98 -9.00 -32.07
CA ALA A 325 4.60 -10.08 -32.97
C ALA A 325 3.96 -11.23 -32.16
N VAL A 326 2.64 -11.14 -32.00
CA VAL A 326 1.86 -12.12 -31.24
C VAL A 326 1.58 -13.38 -32.05
N ASN A 327 1.96 -14.54 -31.51
CA ASN A 327 1.49 -15.84 -31.95
C ASN A 327 0.20 -16.19 -31.19
N THR A 328 -0.76 -16.80 -31.88
CA THR A 328 -2.06 -17.17 -31.30
C THR A 328 -2.46 -18.54 -31.82
N GLU A 329 -2.58 -19.49 -30.91
CA GLU A 329 -2.98 -20.88 -31.20
C GLU A 329 -4.29 -21.16 -30.46
N PHE A 330 -5.20 -21.90 -31.12
CA PHE A 330 -6.49 -22.27 -30.54
C PHE A 330 -6.56 -23.79 -30.42
N ASP A 331 -6.73 -24.29 -29.19
CA ASP A 331 -6.76 -25.74 -28.92
C ASP A 331 -8.17 -26.34 -28.96
N GLY A 332 -9.20 -25.50 -29.12
CA GLY A 332 -10.61 -25.87 -29.08
C GLY A 332 -11.38 -25.21 -27.94
N ASP A 333 -10.70 -24.87 -26.84
CA ASP A 333 -11.30 -24.31 -25.63
C ASP A 333 -10.76 -22.91 -25.31
N VAL A 334 -9.45 -22.70 -25.43
CA VAL A 334 -8.75 -21.45 -25.12
C VAL A 334 -7.83 -21.00 -26.25
N TYR A 335 -7.59 -19.69 -26.32
CA TYR A 335 -6.51 -19.14 -27.13
C TYR A 335 -5.23 -19.08 -26.29
N SER A 336 -4.21 -19.81 -26.72
CA SER A 336 -2.84 -19.70 -26.22
C SER A 336 -2.14 -18.58 -26.97
N ILE A 337 -1.88 -17.48 -26.26
CA ILE A 337 -1.26 -16.28 -26.81
C ILE A 337 0.17 -16.21 -26.30
N SER A 338 1.13 -15.97 -27.18
CA SER A 338 2.52 -15.74 -26.79
C SER A 338 3.23 -14.72 -27.68
N TYR A 339 4.23 -14.04 -27.13
CA TYR A 339 5.12 -13.18 -27.90
C TYR A 339 6.48 -13.02 -27.21
N ASP A 340 7.52 -12.85 -28.03
CA ASP A 340 8.88 -12.64 -27.56
C ASP A 340 9.14 -11.14 -27.30
N LEU A 341 9.66 -10.83 -26.12
CA LEU A 341 9.92 -9.46 -25.68
C LEU A 341 11.11 -8.81 -26.41
N ASN A 342 12.00 -9.63 -26.99
CA ASN A 342 13.15 -9.15 -27.76
C ASN A 342 12.82 -8.83 -29.23
N GLN A 343 11.56 -8.99 -29.66
CA GLN A 343 11.12 -8.80 -31.04
C GLN A 343 9.95 -7.82 -31.11
N HIS A 344 10.27 -6.52 -31.19
CA HIS A 344 9.29 -5.49 -31.50
C HIS A 344 8.84 -5.58 -32.97
N ARG A 345 7.59 -5.19 -33.24
CA ARG A 345 7.05 -5.09 -34.61
C ARG A 345 7.58 -3.90 -35.39
#